data_AF-A0A3M1YHS2-F1
#
_entry.id   AF-A0A3M1YHS2-F1
#
_cell.length_a   1.000
_cell.length_b   1.000
_cell.length_c   1.000
_cell.angle_alpha   90.00
_cell.angle_beta   90.00
_cell.angle_gamma   90.00
#
_symmetry.space_group_name_H-M   'P 1'
#
loop_
_entity.id
_entity.type
_entity.pdbx_description
1 polymer ?
#
loop_
_entity_poly.entity_id
_entity_poly.type
_entity_poly.pdbx_seq_one_letter_code
_entity_poly.pdbx_strand_id
1 'polypeptide(L)' 'MSQIPGRSEPDDRAEIVTQILFGESFIVLKKNKKWSYVQLTYDNYK' A
#
# COMPACT_ATOMS: atom_id res chain seq x y z
N MET A 1 11.95 -13.06 0.33
CA MET A 1 10.49 -12.87 0.39
C MET A 1 10.23 -11.38 0.16
N SER A 2 9.49 -11.03 -0.89
CA SER A 2 9.23 -9.62 -1.26
C SER A 2 7.87 -9.22 -0.70
N GLN A 3 7.87 -8.32 0.28
CA GLN A 3 6.67 -7.76 0.89
C GLN A 3 6.83 -6.24 0.96
N ILE A 4 5.79 -5.51 0.55
CA ILE A 4 5.80 -4.05 0.51
C ILE A 4 4.90 -3.55 1.65
N PRO A 5 5.44 -2.82 2.64
CA PRO A 5 4.62 -2.25 3.70
C PRO A 5 3.79 -1.08 3.14
N GLY A 6 2.48 -1.14 3.33
CA GLY A 6 1.57 -0.02 3.11
C GLY A 6 1.37 0.75 4.41
N ARG A 7 1.49 2.08 4.31
CA ARG A 7 1.36 3.01 5.44
C ARG A 7 0.07 3.81 5.31
N SER A 8 -0.49 4.24 6.45
CA SER A 8 -1.68 5.09 6.49
C SER A 8 -1.45 6.42 5.78
N GLU A 9 -0.25 6.96 5.95
CA GLU A 9 0.18 8.25 5.40
C GLU A 9 1.49 8.07 4.60
N PRO A 10 1.74 8.93 3.61
CA PRO A 10 2.99 8.94 2.84
C PRO A 10 4.14 9.54 3.66
N ASP A 11 4.36 9.02 4.86
CA ASP A 11 5.43 9.40 5.78
C ASP A 11 6.18 8.16 6.26
N ASP A 12 7.51 8.25 6.34
CA ASP A 12 8.35 7.15 6.79
C ASP A 12 8.10 6.79 8.28
N ARG A 13 7.56 7.74 9.07
CA ARG A 13 7.17 7.56 10.47
C ARG A 13 5.73 7.09 10.66
N ALA A 14 4.92 7.07 9.60
CA ALA A 14 3.54 6.63 9.68
C ALA A 14 3.45 5.14 9.99
N GLU A 15 2.37 4.76 10.69
CA GLU A 15 2.13 3.37 11.06
C GLU A 15 1.93 2.50 9.81
N ILE A 16 2.48 1.28 9.85
CA ILE A 16 2.29 0.29 8.80
C ILE A 16 0.93 -0.36 9.07
N VAL A 17 -0.06 0.02 8.27
CA VAL A 17 -1.44 -0.46 8.41
C VAL A 17 -1.74 -1.68 7.56
N THR A 18 -0.96 -1.91 6.51
CA THR A 18 -1.16 -3.05 5.60
C THR A 18 0.18 -3.54 5.07
N GLN A 19 0.23 -4.76 4.58
CA GLN A 19 1.42 -5.30 3.95
C GLN A 19 1.05 -6.08 2.69
N ILE A 20 1.55 -5.61 1.55
CA ILE A 20 1.27 -6.20 0.24
C ILE A 20 2.27 -7.32 -0.03
N LEU A 21 1.75 -8.52 -0.25
CA LEU A 21 2.51 -9.70 -0.60
C LEU A 21 2.66 -9.84 -2.11
N PHE A 22 3.73 -10.51 -2.52
CA PHE A 22 3.91 -10.88 -3.92
C PHE A 22 2.79 -11.83 -4.37
N GLY A 23 2.04 -11.42 -5.40
CA GLY A 23 0.86 -12.15 -5.90
C GLY A 23 -0.46 -11.45 -5.59
N GLU A 24 -0.48 -10.44 -4.72
CA GLU A 24 -1.67 -9.63 -4.48
C GLU A 24 -1.90 -8.60 -5.59
N SER A 25 -3.19 -8.36 -5.89
CA SER A 25 -3.62 -7.35 -6.85
C SER A 25 -3.95 -6.04 -6.13
N PHE A 26 -3.43 -4.94 -6.67
CA PHE A 26 -3.72 -3.60 -6.21
C PHE A 26 -3.83 -2.63 -7.38
N ILE A 27 -4.53 -1.53 -7.16
CA ILE A 27 -4.74 -0.47 -8.15
C ILE A 27 -3.98 0.76 -7.68
N VAL A 28 -3.11 1.30 -8.54
CA VAL A 28 -2.41 2.56 -8.23
C VAL A 28 -3.34 3.72 -8.55
N LEU A 29 -3.80 4.43 -7.52
CA LEU A 29 -4.68 5.60 -7.66
C LEU A 29 -3.88 6.87 -7.95
N LYS A 30 -2.74 7.06 -7.26
CA LYS A 30 -1.85 8.21 -7.46
C LYS A 30 -0.40 7.79 -7.34
N LYS A 31 0.45 8.41 -8.15
CA LYS A 31 1.89 8.14 -8.15
C LYS A 31 2.64 9.45 -7.92
N ASN A 32 3.34 9.54 -6.80
CA ASN A 32 4.22 10.66 -6.47
C ASN A 32 5.68 10.20 -6.56
N LYS A 33 6.63 11.14 -6.50
CA LYS A 33 8.08 10.85 -6.64
C LYS A 33 8.61 9.82 -5.63
N LYS A 34 8.10 9.82 -4.39
CA LYS A 34 8.55 8.93 -3.31
C LYS A 34 7.48 7.92 -2.87
N TRP A 35 6.21 8.23 -3.10
CA TRP A 35 5.08 7.47 -2.57
C TRP A 35 4.07 7.18 -3.67
N SER A 36 3.48 5.99 -3.65
CA SER A 36 2.35 5.65 -4.51
C SER A 36 1.15 5.34 -3.64
N TYR A 37 0.05 6.03 -3.89
CA TYR A 37 -1.22 5.72 -3.25
C TYR A 37 -1.85 4.56 -4.01
N VAL A 38 -2.00 3.43 -3.32
CA VAL A 38 -2.50 2.18 -3.90
C VAL A 38 -3.74 1.74 -3.12
N GLN A 39 -4.73 1.25 -3.85
CA GLN A 39 -5.93 0.63 -3.29
C GLN A 39 -5.83 -0.87 -3.51
N LEU A 40 -5.79 -1.63 -2.42
CA LEU A 40 -5.82 -3.08 -2.48
C LEU A 40 -7.20 -3.53 -2.93
N THR A 41 -7.25 -4.43 -3.92
CA THR A 41 -8.54 -4.93 -4.43
C THR A 41 -9.22 -5.89 -3.44
N TYR A 42 -8.43 -6.46 -2.52
CA TYR A 42 -8.88 -7.37 -1.48
C TYR A 42 -9.44 -6.66 -0.24
N ASP A 43 -9.04 -5.39 -0.02
CA ASP A 43 -9.39 -4.60 1.15
C ASP A 43 -10.75 -3.90 0.97
N ASN A 44 -11.75 -4.64 0.47
CA ASN A 44 -13.15 -4.25 0.57
C ASN A 44 -13.65 -4.46 2.02
N TYR A 45 -12.81 -4.09 2.99
CA TYR A 45 -13.12 -4.08 4.40
C TYR A 45 -14.17 -3.00 4.62
N LYS A 46 -15.40 -3.44 4.85
CA LYS A 46 -16.44 -2.61 5.49
C LYS A 46 -16.16 -2.52 6.98
#